data_AF-A0A9W6GKX6-F1
#
_entry.id   AF-A0A9W6GKX6-F1
#
_cell.length_a   1.000
_cell.length_b   1.000
_cell.length_c   1.000
_cell.angle_alpha   90.00
_cell.angle_beta   90.00
_cell.angle_gamma   90.00
#
_symmetry.space_group_name_H-M   'P 1'
#
loop_
_entity.id
_entity.type
_entity.pdbx_description
1 polymer ?
#
loop_
_entity_poly.entity_id
_entity_poly.type
_entity_poly.pdbx_seq_one_letter_code
_entity_poly.pdbx_strand_id
1 'polypeptide(L)'
;MKKIVVALSIFINSILIFAQIEAGGVVYYSEDEVKEKGIEVRGENLQAGENTLTFDEDSVCLNGYLVEFSKGRIVRGGKTYYNTYLVEALAGIYEPEEPREGIVSLSPGITEKVFALGLGENISGRTIYCVYPEEAKKVADVGSMLEPSFEKVMVRNPGIVLMEAHYNEGFVAQLKRVGVDYRIYETPKNLKEMYEHLIDLGRALGVEGRARILAASLESRAAEYMNRGRGHATNPTVYYALGTGRAEYTAGGDTFIGDLIVHSGGVNIAGDKKGWNYSLEELIAKDPEYIIGGRTDIDNLRSEKKYSLLRAVREGKLIEVDTDIYNLPGVRAVNVGIPIIYEAIYGEK
;
A
#
# COMPACT_ATOMS: atom_id res chain seq x y z
N MET A 1 -13.91 12.68 -34.85
CA MET A 1 -12.62 13.25 -34.39
C MET A 1 -11.76 12.09 -33.91
N LYS A 2 -10.56 11.91 -34.47
CA LYS A 2 -9.65 10.84 -34.04
C LYS A 2 -9.10 11.18 -32.65
N LYS A 3 -9.20 10.23 -31.71
CA LYS A 3 -8.63 10.35 -30.36
C LYS A 3 -7.11 10.20 -30.48
N ILE A 4 -6.35 11.19 -30.03
CA ILE A 4 -4.89 11.21 -30.10
C ILE A 4 -4.37 10.96 -28.68
N VAL A 5 -3.50 9.96 -28.53
CA VAL A 5 -2.87 9.59 -27.24
C VAL A 5 -1.39 9.92 -27.30
N VAL A 6 -0.86 10.46 -26.20
CA VAL A 6 0.57 10.75 -26.05
C VAL A 6 1.26 9.47 -25.60
N ALA A 7 2.21 8.97 -26.40
CA ALA A 7 3.05 7.88 -25.96
C ALA A 7 3.96 8.38 -24.83
N LEU A 8 3.66 7.99 -23.61
CA LEU A 8 4.59 8.10 -22.50
C LEU A 8 5.10 6.72 -22.22
N SER A 9 6.21 6.37 -22.86
CA SER A 9 6.94 5.14 -22.59
C SER A 9 7.53 5.22 -21.18
N ILE A 10 6.70 4.93 -20.19
CA ILE A 10 7.15 4.73 -18.81
C ILE A 10 7.49 3.25 -18.71
N PHE A 11 8.78 2.92 -18.74
CA PHE A 11 9.24 1.58 -18.43
C PHE A 11 9.06 1.33 -16.92
N ILE A 12 7.96 0.70 -16.53
CA ILE A 12 7.82 0.09 -15.21
C ILE A 12 7.97 -1.42 -15.43
N ASN A 13 9.06 -2.00 -14.94
CA ASN A 13 9.35 -3.44 -15.04
C ASN A 13 9.22 -4.04 -16.46
N SER A 14 9.58 -3.30 -17.51
CA SER A 14 9.51 -3.74 -18.92
C SER A 14 8.10 -3.81 -19.54
N ILE A 15 7.09 -3.22 -18.90
CA ILE A 15 5.73 -3.11 -19.44
C ILE A 15 5.53 -1.71 -20.03
N LEU A 16 5.08 -1.64 -21.29
CA LEU A 16 4.78 -0.39 -21.98
C LEU A 16 3.35 0.05 -21.64
N ILE A 17 3.20 1.21 -21.01
CA ILE A 17 1.90 1.79 -20.64
C ILE A 17 1.70 3.07 -21.47
N PHE A 18 0.52 3.25 -22.08
CA PHE A 18 0.17 4.45 -22.85
C PHE A 18 -0.72 5.37 -22.02
N ALA A 19 -0.51 6.68 -22.10
CA ALA A 19 -1.26 7.65 -21.31
C ALA A 19 -2.01 8.65 -22.21
N GLN A 20 -3.33 8.72 -22.09
CA GLN A 20 -4.13 9.76 -22.72
C GLN A 20 -4.46 10.83 -21.69
N ILE A 21 -4.13 12.08 -22.01
CA ILE A 21 -4.56 13.22 -21.23
C ILE A 21 -5.96 13.63 -21.71
N GLU A 22 -6.93 13.58 -20.82
CA GLU A 22 -8.30 14.06 -21.05
C GLU A 22 -8.61 15.24 -20.12
N ALA A 23 -9.66 16.02 -20.43
CA ALA A 23 -10.05 17.21 -19.66
C ALA A 23 -10.47 16.91 -18.20
N GLY A 24 -10.46 15.64 -17.77
CA GLY A 24 -10.78 15.19 -16.41
C GLY A 24 -9.73 14.27 -15.78
N GLY A 25 -8.55 14.12 -16.38
CA GLY A 25 -7.47 13.28 -15.83
C GLY A 25 -6.63 12.56 -16.88
N VAL A 26 -5.77 11.65 -16.41
CA VAL A 26 -4.95 10.78 -17.26
C VAL A 26 -5.58 9.39 -17.31
N VAL A 27 -5.86 8.89 -18.51
CA VAL A 27 -6.33 7.53 -18.75
C VAL A 27 -5.14 6.69 -19.22
N TYR A 28 -4.84 5.62 -18.49
CA TYR A 28 -3.80 4.68 -18.86
C TYR A 28 -4.38 3.54 -19.70
N TYR A 29 -3.62 3.10 -20.70
CA TYR A 29 -3.95 1.97 -21.56
C TYR A 29 -2.78 0.99 -21.58
N SER A 30 -3.08 -0.29 -21.47
CA SER A 30 -2.15 -1.34 -21.86
C SER A 30 -1.96 -1.36 -23.38
N GLU A 31 -0.91 -2.04 -23.86
CA GLU A 31 -0.68 -2.24 -25.30
C GLU A 31 -1.86 -2.94 -25.98
N ASP A 32 -2.48 -3.91 -25.31
CA ASP A 32 -3.64 -4.63 -25.82
C ASP A 32 -4.86 -3.73 -25.93
N GLU A 33 -5.08 -2.84 -24.96
CA GLU A 33 -6.19 -1.87 -25.01
C GLU A 33 -6.01 -0.82 -26.10
N VAL A 34 -4.77 -0.40 -26.39
CA VAL A 34 -4.48 0.50 -27.52
C VAL A 34 -4.86 -0.16 -28.85
N LYS A 35 -4.52 -1.44 -29.01
CA LYS A 35 -4.88 -2.23 -30.21
C LYS A 35 -6.38 -2.45 -30.31
N GLU A 36 -7.03 -2.87 -29.22
CA GLU A 36 -8.47 -3.16 -29.17
C GLU A 36 -9.31 -1.90 -29.44
N LYS A 37 -8.92 -0.76 -28.85
CA LYS A 37 -9.64 0.51 -28.96
C LYS A 37 -9.26 1.31 -30.21
N GLY A 38 -8.36 0.79 -31.06
CA GLY A 38 -7.93 1.44 -32.31
C GLY A 38 -7.31 2.82 -32.09
N ILE A 39 -6.55 2.97 -31.01
CA ILE A 39 -5.98 4.25 -30.58
C ILE A 39 -4.74 4.60 -31.43
N GLU A 40 -4.70 5.80 -32.00
CA GLU A 40 -3.55 6.28 -32.80
C GLU A 40 -2.45 6.83 -31.88
N VAL A 41 -1.27 6.22 -31.90
CA VAL A 41 -0.08 6.60 -31.12
C VAL A 41 0.81 7.54 -31.95
N ARG A 42 1.16 8.72 -31.44
CA ARG A 42 2.10 9.65 -32.09
C ARG A 42 3.29 9.97 -31.20
N GLY A 43 4.49 9.73 -31.71
CA GLY A 43 5.77 10.15 -31.14
C GLY A 43 6.36 11.31 -31.93
N GLU A 44 7.15 12.12 -31.25
CA GLU A 44 7.92 13.26 -31.76
C GLU A 44 7.13 14.58 -31.91
N ASN A 45 7.28 15.41 -30.88
CA ASN A 45 6.94 16.84 -30.80
C ASN A 45 5.45 17.17 -30.90
N LEU A 46 4.81 17.33 -29.73
CA LEU A 46 3.47 17.89 -29.60
C LEU A 46 3.57 19.36 -29.17
N GLN A 47 3.03 20.26 -29.99
CA GLN A 47 2.66 21.60 -29.52
C GLN A 47 1.29 21.52 -28.83
N ALA A 48 1.23 21.94 -27.58
CA ALA A 48 -0.01 22.09 -26.82
C ALA A 48 -0.11 23.54 -26.32
N GLY A 49 -0.73 24.42 -27.11
CA GLY A 49 -0.75 25.86 -26.84
C GLY A 49 0.63 26.50 -27.03
N GLU A 50 1.07 27.34 -26.10
CA GLU A 50 2.42 27.97 -26.12
C GLU A 50 3.56 27.01 -25.71
N ASN A 51 3.25 25.77 -25.33
CA ASN A 51 4.22 24.83 -24.79
C ASN A 51 4.81 23.92 -25.88
N THR A 52 6.13 23.69 -25.82
CA THR A 52 6.86 22.78 -26.70
C THR A 52 7.37 21.58 -25.88
N LEU A 53 6.94 20.37 -26.25
CA LEU A 53 7.43 19.10 -25.70
C LEU A 53 8.48 18.51 -26.65
N THR A 54 9.72 18.39 -26.20
CA THR A 54 10.80 17.72 -26.95
C THR A 54 11.20 16.43 -26.25
N PHE A 55 11.22 15.33 -27.00
CA PHE A 55 11.59 14.00 -26.53
C PHE A 55 13.01 13.66 -26.97
N ASP A 56 13.79 13.05 -26.09
CA ASP A 56 15.06 12.35 -26.39
C ASP A 56 14.99 10.94 -25.78
N GLU A 57 15.84 10.01 -26.22
CA GLU A 57 15.79 8.57 -25.84
C GLU A 57 15.80 8.34 -24.32
N ASP A 58 16.37 9.26 -23.55
CA ASP A 58 16.52 9.17 -22.09
C ASP A 58 15.87 10.33 -21.30
N SER A 59 15.28 11.33 -21.97
CA SER A 59 14.75 12.51 -21.27
C SER A 59 13.65 13.29 -21.98
N VAL A 60 12.88 14.09 -21.22
CA VAL A 60 11.92 15.08 -21.73
C VAL A 60 12.20 16.45 -21.14
N CYS A 61 12.09 17.49 -21.97
CA CYS A 61 12.11 18.88 -21.51
C CYS A 61 10.69 19.47 -21.51
N LEU A 62 10.23 19.96 -20.36
CA LEU A 62 8.91 20.58 -20.16
C LEU A 62 9.07 21.91 -19.42
N ASN A 63 8.74 23.05 -20.02
CA ASN A 63 8.77 24.38 -19.37
C ASN A 63 10.09 24.71 -18.62
N GLY A 64 11.23 24.29 -19.16
CA GLY A 64 12.56 24.50 -18.55
C GLY A 64 12.97 23.47 -17.49
N TYR A 65 12.21 22.38 -17.36
CA TYR A 65 12.53 21.21 -16.54
C TYR A 65 13.09 20.10 -17.42
N LEU A 66 14.23 19.53 -17.06
CA LEU A 66 14.77 18.32 -17.69
C LEU A 66 14.40 17.11 -16.83
N VAL A 67 13.70 16.14 -17.43
CA VAL A 67 13.24 14.90 -16.81
C VAL A 67 14.03 13.74 -17.42
N GLU A 68 14.89 13.08 -16.65
CA GLU A 68 15.67 11.91 -17.11
C GLU A 68 15.05 10.60 -16.60
N PHE A 69 14.48 9.80 -17.51
CA PHE A 69 13.69 8.61 -17.17
C PHE A 69 14.54 7.48 -16.60
N SER A 70 15.71 7.23 -17.19
CA SER A 70 16.62 6.15 -16.79
C SER A 70 17.31 6.37 -15.44
N LYS A 71 17.22 7.58 -14.88
CA LYS A 71 17.89 7.97 -13.62
C LYS A 71 16.92 8.45 -12.53
N GLY A 72 15.61 8.46 -12.82
CA GLY A 72 14.59 8.93 -11.89
C GLY A 72 14.82 10.36 -11.40
N ARG A 73 15.30 11.25 -12.28
CA ARG A 73 15.86 12.58 -11.93
C ARG A 73 15.14 13.71 -12.65
N ILE A 74 14.77 14.77 -11.93
CA ILE A 74 14.30 16.04 -12.51
C ILE A 74 15.26 17.17 -12.11
N VAL A 75 15.64 18.04 -13.06
CA VAL A 75 16.55 19.17 -12.81
C VAL A 75 15.90 20.51 -13.18
N ARG A 76 15.94 21.49 -12.27
CA ARG A 76 15.55 22.90 -12.51
C ARG A 76 16.51 23.85 -11.82
N GLY A 77 17.06 24.83 -12.56
CA GLY A 77 17.91 25.87 -11.98
C GLY A 77 19.12 25.34 -11.19
N GLY A 78 19.66 24.19 -11.59
CA GLY A 78 20.78 23.53 -10.90
C GLY A 78 20.42 22.66 -9.68
N LYS A 79 19.14 22.55 -9.32
CA LYS A 79 18.66 21.65 -8.25
C LYS A 79 18.13 20.34 -8.84
N THR A 80 18.37 19.24 -8.12
CA THR A 80 18.02 17.87 -8.51
C THR A 80 16.93 17.30 -7.61
N TYR A 81 15.89 16.73 -8.20
CA TYR A 81 14.76 16.08 -7.53
C TYR A 81 14.70 14.61 -7.95
N TYR A 82 14.41 13.70 -7.02
CA TYR A 82 14.43 12.25 -7.26
C TYR A 82 13.03 11.62 -7.11
N ASN A 83 12.70 10.76 -8.08
CA ASN A 83 11.65 9.73 -8.12
C ASN A 83 10.37 9.91 -7.27
N THR A 84 9.39 10.65 -7.81
CA THR A 84 7.90 10.56 -7.60
C THR A 84 7.18 11.50 -8.59
N TYR A 85 7.93 12.46 -9.15
CA TYR A 85 7.47 13.62 -9.89
C TYR A 85 7.15 13.41 -11.39
N LEU A 86 7.31 12.20 -11.94
CA LEU A 86 7.07 11.97 -13.38
C LEU A 86 5.59 12.16 -13.73
N VAL A 87 4.69 11.76 -12.83
CA VAL A 87 3.23 11.97 -12.97
C VAL A 87 2.85 13.42 -12.70
N GLU A 88 3.56 14.10 -11.78
CA GLU A 88 3.32 15.50 -11.42
C GLU A 88 3.60 16.48 -12.57
N ALA A 89 4.59 16.19 -13.41
CA ALA A 89 4.93 17.04 -14.55
C ALA A 89 3.99 16.85 -15.76
N LEU A 90 3.40 15.67 -15.91
CA LEU A 90 2.64 15.30 -17.11
C LEU A 90 1.12 15.50 -16.95
N ALA A 91 0.62 15.50 -15.72
CA ALA A 91 -0.75 15.85 -15.41
C ALA A 91 -0.84 17.33 -15.03
N GLY A 92 -0.99 18.21 -16.02
CA GLY A 92 -1.36 19.61 -15.81
C GLY A 92 -2.76 19.82 -15.22
N ILE A 93 -3.12 19.09 -14.16
CA ILE A 93 -4.38 19.19 -13.41
C ILE A 93 -4.10 18.81 -11.95
N TYR A 94 -3.55 19.72 -11.15
CA TYR A 94 -3.81 19.70 -9.71
C TYR A 94 -4.05 21.12 -9.22
N GLU A 95 -5.14 21.30 -8.49
CA GLU A 95 -5.32 22.44 -7.60
C GLU A 95 -4.12 22.49 -6.64
N PRO A 96 -3.66 23.68 -6.23
CA PRO A 96 -2.57 23.79 -5.27
C PRO A 96 -2.94 22.98 -4.01
N GLU A 97 -2.13 21.97 -3.70
CA GLU A 97 -2.29 21.21 -2.47
C GLU A 97 -1.92 22.10 -1.28
N GLU A 98 -2.72 22.01 -0.22
CA GLU A 98 -2.48 22.69 1.05
C GLU A 98 -2.28 21.63 2.14
N PRO A 99 -1.07 21.06 2.28
CA PRO A 99 -0.76 20.07 3.29
C PRO A 99 -1.15 20.52 4.69
N ARG A 100 -1.89 19.65 5.38
CA ARG A 100 -2.30 19.91 6.75
C ARG A 100 -1.13 19.81 7.71
N GLU A 101 -0.93 20.84 8.53
CA GLU A 101 0.07 20.85 9.60
C GLU A 101 -0.49 20.28 10.92
N GLY A 102 0.42 19.90 11.82
CA GLY A 102 0.06 19.47 13.17
C GLY A 102 -0.70 18.13 13.20
N ILE A 103 -0.31 17.18 12.36
CA ILE A 103 -0.90 15.84 12.31
C ILE A 103 -0.48 15.06 13.55
N VAL A 104 -1.44 14.57 14.32
CA VAL A 104 -1.20 13.60 15.39
C VAL A 104 -1.71 12.23 14.93
N SER A 105 -0.80 11.28 14.70
CA SER A 105 -1.13 9.93 14.24
C SER A 105 -1.11 8.94 15.39
N LEU A 106 -2.25 8.32 15.68
CA LEU A 106 -2.41 7.34 16.76
C LEU A 106 -2.41 5.88 16.28
N SER A 107 -2.13 5.64 14.99
CA SER A 107 -1.96 4.28 14.42
C SER A 107 -0.65 4.14 13.64
N PRO A 108 0.09 3.03 13.79
CA PRO A 108 1.24 2.73 12.95
C PRO A 108 0.88 2.68 11.45
N GLY A 109 -0.19 1.96 11.10
CA GLY A 109 -0.63 1.81 9.70
C GLY A 109 -1.07 3.12 9.05
N ILE A 110 -1.54 4.09 9.83
CA ILE A 110 -1.81 5.46 9.36
C ILE A 110 -0.50 6.24 9.21
N THR A 111 0.39 6.15 10.21
CA THR A 111 1.69 6.84 10.18
C THR A 111 2.46 6.50 8.91
N GLU A 112 2.53 5.22 8.53
CA GLU A 112 3.20 4.81 7.29
C GLU A 112 2.59 5.47 6.05
N LYS A 113 1.26 5.56 5.97
CA LYS A 113 0.57 6.23 4.85
C LYS A 113 0.89 7.72 4.82
N VAL A 114 0.90 8.40 5.97
CA VAL A 114 1.23 9.83 6.05
C VAL A 114 2.67 10.09 5.58
N PHE A 115 3.63 9.25 5.97
CA PHE A 115 5.00 9.33 5.45
C PHE A 115 5.06 9.04 3.94
N ALA A 116 4.33 8.04 3.45
CA ALA A 116 4.28 7.72 2.02
C ALA A 116 3.63 8.83 1.17
N LEU A 117 2.78 9.67 1.77
CA LEU A 117 2.22 10.88 1.13
C LEU A 117 3.19 12.08 1.16
N GLY A 118 4.39 11.92 1.72
CA GLY A 118 5.38 12.98 1.86
C GLY A 118 5.07 13.97 2.97
N LEU A 119 4.25 13.60 3.96
CA LEU A 119 3.80 14.47 5.07
C LEU A 119 4.47 14.13 6.40
N GLY A 120 5.64 13.48 6.38
CA GLY A 120 6.35 13.09 7.60
C GLY A 120 6.73 14.27 8.50
N GLU A 121 7.10 15.42 7.91
CA GLU A 121 7.44 16.64 8.65
C GLU A 121 6.22 17.32 9.27
N ASN A 122 5.02 17.07 8.72
CA ASN A 122 3.75 17.61 9.20
C ASN A 122 3.24 16.87 10.45
N ILE A 123 3.87 15.75 10.85
CA ILE A 123 3.48 14.98 12.03
C ILE A 123 4.08 15.60 13.29
N SER A 124 3.22 16.07 14.18
CA SER A 124 3.60 16.69 15.46
C SER A 124 3.52 15.72 16.65
N GLY A 125 2.81 14.59 16.51
CA GLY A 125 2.70 13.56 17.55
C GLY A 125 2.42 12.16 17.00
N ARG A 126 2.95 11.14 17.70
CA ARG A 126 2.80 9.73 17.35
C ARG A 126 2.62 8.84 18.58
N THR A 127 2.10 7.62 18.42
CA THR A 127 2.15 6.64 19.53
C THR A 127 3.52 5.97 19.65
N ILE A 128 3.78 5.29 20.76
CA ILE A 128 4.97 4.44 20.95
C ILE A 128 5.12 3.32 19.91
N TYR A 129 4.05 2.93 19.24
CA TYR A 129 4.05 1.86 18.22
C TYR A 129 4.37 2.37 16.81
N CYS A 130 4.30 3.69 16.58
CA CYS A 130 4.56 4.29 15.29
C CYS A 130 6.07 4.47 15.08
N VAL A 131 6.74 3.37 14.75
CA VAL A 131 8.21 3.28 14.68
C VAL A 131 8.76 3.17 13.26
N TYR A 132 7.90 3.15 12.25
CA TYR A 132 8.25 3.09 10.84
C TYR A 132 7.62 4.27 10.06
N PRO A 133 8.35 4.88 9.10
CA PRO A 133 9.78 4.67 8.82
C PRO A 133 10.66 5.13 10.00
N GLU A 134 11.97 4.92 9.94
CA GLU A 134 12.88 5.20 11.08
C GLU A 134 12.78 6.66 11.55
N GLU A 135 12.50 7.58 10.64
CA GLU A 135 12.26 8.99 10.89
C GLU A 135 11.05 9.24 11.82
N ALA A 136 10.04 8.38 11.80
CA ALA A 136 8.86 8.48 12.68
C ALA A 136 9.23 8.44 14.17
N LYS A 137 10.32 7.75 14.53
CA LYS A 137 10.79 7.67 15.92
C LYS A 137 11.20 9.04 16.48
N LYS A 138 11.58 9.99 15.62
CA LYS A 138 11.96 11.37 15.99
C LYS A 138 10.75 12.23 16.36
N VAL A 139 9.54 11.85 15.92
CA VAL A 139 8.30 12.54 16.26
C VAL A 139 7.96 12.32 17.74
N ALA A 140 7.39 13.33 18.38
CA ALA A 140 7.05 13.29 19.80
C ALA A 140 6.05 12.17 20.13
N ASP A 141 6.35 11.42 21.20
CA ASP A 141 5.46 10.40 21.75
C ASP A 141 4.29 11.01 22.52
N VAL A 142 3.07 10.60 22.18
CA VAL A 142 1.83 11.00 22.85
C VAL A 142 1.11 9.86 23.58
N GLY A 143 1.74 8.70 23.76
CA GLY A 143 1.20 7.55 24.50
C GLY A 143 1.00 6.31 23.63
N SER A 144 0.14 5.40 24.08
CA SER A 144 -0.21 4.19 23.33
C SER A 144 -1.44 4.42 22.45
N MET A 145 -1.70 3.49 21.53
CA MET A 145 -2.93 3.52 20.70
C MET A 145 -4.20 3.38 21.55
N LEU A 146 -4.17 2.53 22.59
CA LEU A 146 -5.32 2.26 23.47
C LEU A 146 -5.51 3.31 24.56
N GLU A 147 -4.41 3.92 24.99
CA GLU A 147 -4.36 4.93 26.04
C GLU A 147 -3.49 6.13 25.61
N PRO A 148 -3.96 6.91 24.61
CA PRO A 148 -3.30 8.14 24.22
C PRO A 148 -3.45 9.20 25.33
N SER A 149 -2.38 9.96 25.57
CA SER A 149 -2.39 11.05 26.55
C SER A 149 -2.98 12.31 25.94
N PHE A 150 -4.18 12.67 26.39
CA PHE A 150 -4.88 13.89 25.94
C PHE A 150 -4.02 15.15 26.10
N GLU A 151 -3.38 15.33 27.26
CA GLU A 151 -2.50 16.48 27.51
C GLU A 151 -1.31 16.53 26.54
N LYS A 152 -0.63 15.40 26.32
CA LYS A 152 0.50 15.34 25.38
C LYS A 152 0.06 15.67 23.97
N VAL A 153 -1.11 15.18 23.54
CA VAL A 153 -1.71 15.49 22.23
C VAL A 153 -2.02 16.98 22.11
N MET A 154 -2.69 17.58 23.10
CA MET A 154 -3.08 19.00 23.02
C MET A 154 -1.87 19.94 23.00
N VAL A 155 -0.78 19.63 23.69
CA VAL A 155 0.46 20.43 23.65
C VAL A 155 1.11 20.42 22.25
N ARG A 156 0.77 19.47 21.38
CA ARG A 156 1.23 19.46 19.98
C ARG A 156 0.47 20.45 19.09
N ASN A 157 -0.56 21.12 19.59
CA ASN A 157 -1.47 21.96 18.82
C ASN A 157 -2.01 21.22 17.57
N PRO A 158 -2.76 20.11 17.76
CA PRO A 158 -3.11 19.22 16.68
C PRO A 158 -4.03 19.93 15.68
N GLY A 159 -3.62 19.94 14.42
CA GLY A 159 -4.48 20.31 13.30
C GLY A 159 -5.50 19.21 13.02
N ILE A 160 -5.12 17.94 13.16
CA ILE A 160 -5.98 16.76 13.06
C ILE A 160 -5.43 15.61 13.91
N VAL A 161 -6.32 14.82 14.52
CA VAL A 161 -5.96 13.57 15.18
C VAL A 161 -6.47 12.38 14.36
N LEU A 162 -5.56 11.50 13.95
CA LEU A 162 -5.86 10.32 13.13
C LEU A 162 -5.81 9.06 14.00
N MET A 163 -6.86 8.25 13.94
CA MET A 163 -7.00 7.00 14.70
C MET A 163 -7.45 5.87 13.78
N GLU A 164 -7.19 4.63 14.20
CA GLU A 164 -7.70 3.42 13.55
C GLU A 164 -8.57 2.63 14.55
N ALA A 165 -9.16 1.51 14.12
CA ALA A 165 -10.00 0.63 14.94
C ALA A 165 -9.41 0.35 16.34
N HIS A 166 -10.27 -0.01 17.28
CA HIS A 166 -9.92 -0.19 18.71
C HIS A 166 -9.44 1.09 19.42
N TYR A 167 -9.90 2.25 18.97
CA TYR A 167 -9.65 3.54 19.61
C TYR A 167 -10.38 3.70 20.96
N ASN A 168 -9.91 4.64 21.78
CA ASN A 168 -10.53 4.97 23.07
C ASN A 168 -11.70 5.96 22.89
N GLU A 169 -12.94 5.52 23.11
CA GLU A 169 -14.14 6.38 22.99
C GLU A 169 -14.12 7.60 23.93
N GLY A 170 -13.58 7.43 25.14
CA GLY A 170 -13.43 8.50 26.11
C GLY A 170 -12.50 9.60 25.60
N PHE A 171 -11.41 9.22 24.95
CA PHE A 171 -10.48 10.14 24.30
C PHE A 171 -11.14 10.90 23.14
N VAL A 172 -11.90 10.22 22.29
CA VAL A 172 -12.67 10.86 21.20
C VAL A 172 -13.69 11.85 21.74
N ALA A 173 -14.39 11.50 22.83
CA ALA A 173 -15.32 12.42 23.49
C ALA A 173 -14.62 13.68 24.02
N GLN A 174 -13.36 13.57 24.48
CA GLN A 174 -12.56 14.73 24.87
C GLN A 174 -12.20 15.61 23.67
N LEU A 175 -11.72 15.03 22.56
CA LEU A 175 -11.41 15.78 21.32
C LEU A 175 -12.63 16.55 20.81
N LYS A 176 -13.79 15.88 20.76
CA LYS A 176 -15.06 16.48 20.35
C LYS A 176 -15.47 17.65 21.25
N ARG A 177 -15.27 17.53 22.56
CA ARG A 177 -15.62 18.59 23.53
C ARG A 177 -14.81 19.87 23.31
N VAL A 178 -13.56 19.75 22.90
CA VAL A 178 -12.65 20.89 22.67
C VAL A 178 -12.59 21.34 21.21
N GLY A 179 -13.33 20.68 20.31
CA GLY A 179 -13.41 21.05 18.90
C GLY A 179 -12.17 20.73 18.07
N VAL A 180 -11.36 19.75 18.48
CA VAL A 180 -10.23 19.26 17.68
C VAL A 180 -10.76 18.34 16.58
N ASP A 181 -10.33 18.56 15.34
CA ASP A 181 -10.69 17.71 14.21
C ASP A 181 -10.04 16.33 14.33
N TYR A 182 -10.77 15.29 13.96
CA TYR A 182 -10.29 13.93 14.04
C TYR A 182 -10.90 13.04 12.95
N ARG A 183 -10.16 11.99 12.59
CA ARG A 183 -10.63 10.91 11.72
C ARG A 183 -10.34 9.56 12.35
N ILE A 184 -11.29 8.65 12.16
CA ILE A 184 -11.20 7.26 12.60
C ILE A 184 -11.38 6.40 11.35
N TYR A 185 -10.45 5.49 11.14
CA TYR A 185 -10.51 4.51 10.06
C TYR A 185 -10.74 3.12 10.65
N GLU A 186 -11.70 2.39 10.10
CA GLU A 186 -11.84 0.97 10.42
C GLU A 186 -10.69 0.18 9.79
N THR A 187 -10.40 -1.01 10.33
CA THR A 187 -9.47 -1.93 9.66
C THR A 187 -10.10 -2.37 8.33
N PRO A 188 -9.44 -2.12 7.18
CA PRO A 188 -9.98 -2.52 5.89
C PRO A 188 -10.04 -4.04 5.78
N LYS A 189 -11.03 -4.56 5.07
CA LYS A 189 -11.21 -6.01 4.86
C LYS A 189 -10.44 -6.55 3.66
N ASN A 190 -9.97 -5.66 2.79
CA ASN A 190 -9.30 -5.97 1.54
C ASN A 190 -8.48 -4.75 1.07
N LEU A 191 -7.67 -4.94 0.02
CA LEU A 191 -6.84 -3.90 -0.58
C LEU A 191 -7.67 -2.74 -1.14
N LYS A 192 -8.84 -3.01 -1.72
CA LYS A 192 -9.72 -1.97 -2.25
C LYS A 192 -10.15 -0.99 -1.15
N GLU A 193 -10.61 -1.48 -0.01
CA GLU A 193 -10.95 -0.63 1.14
C GLU A 193 -9.71 0.13 1.67
N MET A 194 -8.53 -0.51 1.67
CA MET A 194 -7.29 0.18 2.04
C MET A 194 -6.97 1.36 1.11
N TYR A 195 -7.17 1.21 -0.20
CA TYR A 195 -6.98 2.28 -1.18
C TYR A 195 -8.00 3.42 -0.98
N GLU A 196 -9.27 3.08 -0.70
CA GLU A 196 -10.32 4.05 -0.39
C GLU A 196 -9.99 4.84 0.89
N HIS A 197 -9.52 4.17 1.93
CA HIS A 197 -9.05 4.81 3.17
C HIS A 197 -7.84 5.73 2.93
N LEU A 198 -6.90 5.31 2.08
CA LEU A 198 -5.75 6.13 1.71
C LEU A 198 -6.17 7.42 0.98
N ILE A 199 -7.13 7.34 0.05
CA ILE A 199 -7.64 8.50 -0.67
C ILE A 199 -8.41 9.45 0.27
N ASP A 200 -9.24 8.94 1.16
CA ASP A 200 -9.91 9.77 2.17
C ASP A 200 -8.92 10.42 3.13
N LEU A 201 -7.86 9.70 3.52
CA LEU A 201 -6.75 10.25 4.29
C LEU A 201 -6.06 11.39 3.55
N GLY A 202 -5.72 11.21 2.28
CA GLY A 202 -5.14 12.27 1.46
C GLY A 202 -6.03 13.52 1.41
N ARG A 203 -7.34 13.33 1.22
CA ARG A 203 -8.31 14.43 1.24
C ARG A 203 -8.35 15.15 2.59
N ALA A 204 -8.39 14.42 3.70
CA ALA A 204 -8.38 14.99 5.04
C ALA A 204 -7.10 15.78 5.37
N LEU A 205 -6.02 15.47 4.66
CA LEU A 205 -4.70 16.08 4.80
C LEU A 205 -4.36 17.12 3.71
N GLY A 206 -5.28 17.42 2.79
CA GLY A 206 -5.07 18.40 1.72
C GLY A 206 -4.16 17.93 0.58
N VAL A 207 -3.94 16.61 0.44
CA VAL A 207 -3.08 15.96 -0.57
C VAL A 207 -3.80 14.80 -1.28
N GLU A 208 -5.09 14.98 -1.60
CA GLU A 208 -5.91 13.95 -2.27
C GLU A 208 -5.24 13.45 -3.58
N GLY A 209 -4.53 14.35 -4.27
CA GLY A 209 -3.82 14.02 -5.49
C GLY A 209 -2.72 12.99 -5.30
N ARG A 210 -1.80 13.26 -4.37
CA ARG A 210 -0.75 12.30 -3.98
C ARG A 210 -1.35 10.97 -3.54
N ALA A 211 -2.46 10.99 -2.79
CA ALA A 211 -3.09 9.78 -2.32
C ALA A 211 -3.70 8.92 -3.43
N ARG A 212 -4.32 9.53 -4.44
CA ARG A 212 -4.84 8.80 -5.61
C ARG A 212 -3.71 8.17 -6.41
N ILE A 213 -2.60 8.88 -6.60
CA ILE A 213 -1.42 8.35 -7.30
C ILE A 213 -0.82 7.17 -6.53
N LEU A 214 -0.64 7.32 -5.22
CA LEU A 214 -0.12 6.26 -4.37
C LEU A 214 -1.05 5.04 -4.36
N ALA A 215 -2.37 5.25 -4.24
CA ALA A 215 -3.35 4.17 -4.32
C ALA A 215 -3.26 3.40 -5.64
N ALA A 216 -3.23 4.09 -6.79
CA ALA A 216 -3.11 3.47 -8.10
C ALA A 216 -1.79 2.69 -8.26
N SER A 217 -0.68 3.21 -7.72
CA SER A 217 0.61 2.52 -7.71
C SER A 217 0.56 1.21 -6.91
N LEU A 218 -0.05 1.24 -5.72
CA LEU A 218 -0.21 0.05 -4.89
C LEU A 218 -1.16 -0.97 -5.53
N GLU A 219 -2.25 -0.52 -6.14
CA GLU A 219 -3.18 -1.38 -6.89
C GLU A 219 -2.50 -2.07 -8.07
N SER A 220 -1.76 -1.31 -8.87
CA SER A 220 -0.99 -1.85 -10.00
C SER A 220 0.03 -2.89 -9.54
N ARG A 221 0.73 -2.65 -8.43
CA ARG A 221 1.71 -3.60 -7.89
C ARG A 221 1.05 -4.89 -7.40
N ALA A 222 -0.07 -4.78 -6.67
CA ALA A 222 -0.80 -5.97 -6.22
C ALA A 222 -1.32 -6.81 -7.41
N ALA A 223 -1.85 -6.14 -8.44
CA ALA A 223 -2.33 -6.80 -9.66
C ALA A 223 -1.19 -7.48 -10.43
N GLU A 224 0.00 -6.89 -10.48
CA GLU A 224 1.20 -7.49 -11.09
C GLU A 224 1.50 -8.86 -10.46
N TYR A 225 1.63 -8.94 -9.14
CA TYR A 225 1.92 -10.21 -8.44
C TYR A 225 0.80 -11.23 -8.60
N MET A 226 -0.46 -10.79 -8.55
CA MET A 226 -1.59 -11.67 -8.78
C MET A 226 -1.54 -12.29 -10.19
N ASN A 227 -1.22 -11.48 -11.21
CA ASN A 227 -1.12 -11.94 -12.59
C ASN A 227 0.07 -12.87 -12.83
N ARG A 228 1.23 -12.59 -12.20
CA ARG A 228 2.37 -13.52 -12.21
C ARG A 228 1.97 -14.89 -11.66
N GLY A 229 1.26 -14.91 -10.52
CA GLY A 229 0.74 -16.15 -9.93
C GLY A 229 -0.23 -16.90 -10.84
N ARG A 230 -1.08 -16.21 -11.60
CA ARG A 230 -1.97 -16.82 -12.61
C ARG A 230 -1.22 -17.42 -13.80
N GLY A 231 0.04 -17.04 -14.03
CA GLY A 231 0.90 -17.61 -15.06
C GLY A 231 1.38 -19.02 -14.76
N HIS A 232 1.25 -19.50 -13.52
CA HIS A 232 1.60 -20.86 -13.13
C HIS A 232 0.45 -21.85 -13.37
N ALA A 233 0.80 -23.11 -13.64
CA ALA A 233 -0.18 -24.18 -13.89
C ALA A 233 -1.09 -24.48 -12.69
N THR A 234 -0.61 -24.22 -11.47
CA THR A 234 -1.32 -24.41 -10.21
C THR A 234 -0.91 -23.33 -9.22
N ASN A 235 -1.88 -22.85 -8.43
CA ASN A 235 -1.65 -21.88 -7.36
C ASN A 235 -1.47 -22.61 -6.01
N PRO A 236 -0.38 -22.36 -5.27
CA PRO A 236 -0.14 -23.02 -3.98
C PRO A 236 -1.19 -22.67 -2.93
N THR A 237 -1.56 -23.66 -2.11
CA THR A 237 -2.44 -23.46 -0.95
C THR A 237 -1.70 -22.89 0.25
N VAL A 238 -2.27 -21.86 0.88
CA VAL A 238 -1.64 -21.08 1.96
C VAL A 238 -2.57 -20.97 3.16
N TYR A 239 -2.00 -21.10 4.35
CA TYR A 239 -2.65 -20.83 5.64
C TYR A 239 -1.88 -19.77 6.42
N TYR A 240 -2.59 -18.78 6.98
CA TYR A 240 -2.00 -17.83 7.91
C TYR A 240 -2.16 -18.32 9.35
N ALA A 241 -1.06 -18.53 10.05
CA ALA A 241 -1.04 -19.00 11.43
C ALA A 241 -1.03 -17.84 12.41
N LEU A 242 -2.01 -17.84 13.33
CA LEU A 242 -2.10 -16.90 14.44
C LEU A 242 -2.61 -17.61 15.70
N GLY A 243 -1.89 -17.46 16.80
CA GLY A 243 -2.25 -18.05 18.10
C GLY A 243 -1.95 -19.55 18.22
N THR A 244 -1.27 -20.11 17.23
CA THR A 244 -0.94 -21.54 17.11
C THR A 244 -0.30 -22.04 18.40
N GLY A 245 -0.71 -23.23 18.83
CA GLY A 245 -0.29 -23.87 20.07
C GLY A 245 -1.30 -23.68 21.21
N ARG A 246 -2.05 -22.57 21.21
CA ARG A 246 -3.14 -22.32 22.18
C ARG A 246 -4.52 -22.46 21.55
N ALA A 247 -4.73 -21.83 20.40
CA ALA A 247 -5.95 -21.89 19.61
C ALA A 247 -5.61 -21.64 18.14
N GLU A 248 -6.42 -22.14 17.20
CA GLU A 248 -6.18 -21.90 15.78
C GLU A 248 -6.96 -20.68 15.32
N TYR A 249 -6.25 -19.63 14.91
CA TYR A 249 -6.81 -18.53 14.17
C TYR A 249 -6.12 -18.41 12.82
N THR A 250 -6.90 -18.04 11.80
CA THR A 250 -6.40 -17.80 10.45
C THR A 250 -7.17 -16.70 9.75
N ALA A 251 -6.59 -16.13 8.71
CA ALA A 251 -7.20 -15.07 7.93
C ALA A 251 -8.29 -15.63 7.00
N GLY A 252 -9.57 -15.42 7.31
CA GLY A 252 -10.69 -15.78 6.44
C GLY A 252 -10.78 -14.94 5.15
N GLY A 253 -11.73 -15.25 4.28
CA GLY A 253 -11.90 -14.59 2.97
C GLY A 253 -12.35 -13.13 3.03
N ASP A 254 -12.86 -12.66 4.17
CA ASP A 254 -13.26 -11.27 4.42
C ASP A 254 -12.27 -10.52 5.32
N THR A 255 -11.01 -10.96 5.34
CA THR A 255 -9.92 -10.34 6.10
C THR A 255 -8.85 -9.78 5.18
N PHE A 256 -8.21 -8.69 5.60
CA PHE A 256 -7.14 -8.04 4.85
C PHE A 256 -6.01 -9.01 4.48
N ILE A 257 -5.55 -9.81 5.44
CA ILE A 257 -4.48 -10.80 5.21
C ILE A 257 -4.93 -11.89 4.24
N GLY A 258 -6.19 -12.31 4.30
CA GLY A 258 -6.76 -13.25 3.34
C GLY A 258 -6.71 -12.70 1.91
N ASP A 259 -6.97 -11.41 1.75
CA ASP A 259 -6.87 -10.72 0.46
C ASP A 259 -5.41 -10.56 -0.02
N LEU A 260 -4.46 -10.31 0.90
CA LEU A 260 -3.02 -10.30 0.56
C LEU A 260 -2.55 -11.65 0.01
N ILE A 261 -2.96 -12.77 0.62
CA ILE A 261 -2.61 -14.12 0.14
C ILE A 261 -3.07 -14.31 -1.31
N VAL A 262 -4.29 -13.87 -1.63
CA VAL A 262 -4.86 -13.96 -2.97
C VAL A 262 -4.10 -13.06 -3.96
N HIS A 263 -3.75 -11.84 -3.57
CA HIS A 263 -2.98 -10.92 -4.42
C HIS A 263 -1.50 -11.31 -4.56
N SER A 264 -0.98 -12.17 -3.69
CA SER A 264 0.30 -12.86 -3.88
C SER A 264 0.20 -14.09 -4.79
N GLY A 265 -0.97 -14.37 -5.36
CA GLY A 265 -1.18 -15.51 -6.25
C GLY A 265 -1.33 -16.85 -5.55
N GLY A 266 -1.55 -16.87 -4.23
CA GLY A 266 -1.83 -18.08 -3.45
C GLY A 266 -3.33 -18.36 -3.33
N VAL A 267 -3.66 -19.58 -2.94
CA VAL A 267 -5.02 -20.00 -2.57
C VAL A 267 -5.15 -20.02 -1.06
N ASN A 268 -5.90 -19.08 -0.48
CA ASN A 268 -6.21 -19.09 0.94
C ASN A 268 -7.10 -20.28 1.29
N ILE A 269 -6.63 -21.23 2.11
CA ILE A 269 -7.40 -22.43 2.47
C ILE A 269 -8.66 -22.13 3.29
N ALA A 270 -8.70 -20.96 3.95
CA ALA A 270 -9.82 -20.46 4.73
C ALA A 270 -10.62 -19.38 3.98
N GLY A 271 -10.45 -19.26 2.66
CA GLY A 271 -11.14 -18.26 1.84
C GLY A 271 -12.67 -18.38 1.83
N ASP A 272 -13.22 -19.53 2.24
CA ASP A 272 -14.66 -19.77 2.43
C ASP A 272 -15.18 -19.38 3.82
N LYS A 273 -14.29 -18.99 4.74
CA LYS A 273 -14.62 -18.58 6.11
C LYS A 273 -14.68 -17.06 6.25
N LYS A 274 -15.36 -16.64 7.31
CA LYS A 274 -15.42 -15.24 7.74
C LYS A 274 -14.70 -15.04 9.07
N GLY A 275 -14.03 -13.90 9.20
CA GLY A 275 -13.26 -13.54 10.38
C GLY A 275 -12.03 -14.42 10.58
N TRP A 276 -11.70 -14.68 11.84
CA TRP A 276 -10.40 -15.26 12.21
C TRP A 276 -10.46 -16.68 12.78
N ASN A 277 -11.65 -17.18 13.10
CA ASN A 277 -11.79 -18.47 13.78
C ASN A 277 -11.53 -19.63 12.82
N TYR A 278 -10.73 -20.59 13.27
CA TYR A 278 -10.47 -21.83 12.53
C TYR A 278 -10.32 -23.00 13.50
N SER A 279 -10.48 -24.24 13.02
CA SER A 279 -10.25 -25.43 13.84
C SER A 279 -9.01 -26.19 13.40
N LEU A 280 -8.38 -26.90 14.34
CA LEU A 280 -7.23 -27.74 14.04
C LEU A 280 -7.62 -28.89 13.10
N GLU A 281 -8.83 -29.45 13.28
CA GLU A 281 -9.38 -30.49 12.44
C GLU A 281 -9.53 -30.01 10.99
N GLU A 282 -10.02 -28.79 10.77
CA GLU A 282 -10.10 -28.20 9.43
C GLU A 282 -8.73 -27.92 8.83
N LEU A 283 -7.75 -27.46 9.63
CA LEU A 283 -6.37 -27.26 9.18
C LEU A 283 -5.74 -28.57 8.70
N ILE A 284 -5.88 -29.64 9.50
CA ILE A 284 -5.38 -30.98 9.16
C ILE A 284 -6.10 -31.53 7.92
N ALA A 285 -7.42 -31.32 7.81
CA ALA A 285 -8.20 -31.82 6.68
C ALA A 285 -7.89 -31.10 5.37
N LYS A 286 -7.62 -29.79 5.41
CA LYS A 286 -7.25 -28.99 4.23
C LYS A 286 -5.79 -29.16 3.82
N ASP A 287 -4.90 -29.49 4.77
CA ASP A 287 -3.47 -29.79 4.56
C ASP A 287 -2.77 -28.80 3.62
N PRO A 288 -2.62 -27.51 4.01
CA PRO A 288 -2.02 -26.49 3.16
C PRO A 288 -0.59 -26.84 2.78
N GLU A 289 -0.19 -26.44 1.57
CA GLU A 289 1.19 -26.58 1.10
C GLU A 289 2.15 -25.66 1.85
N TYR A 290 1.71 -24.44 2.17
CA TYR A 290 2.50 -23.43 2.86
C TYR A 290 1.75 -22.89 4.08
N ILE A 291 2.50 -22.67 5.17
CA ILE A 291 1.99 -21.95 6.33
C ILE A 291 2.85 -20.73 6.56
N ILE A 292 2.22 -19.55 6.61
CA ILE A 292 2.86 -18.27 6.89
C ILE A 292 2.48 -17.81 8.30
N GLY A 293 3.39 -17.23 9.07
CA GLY A 293 3.08 -16.76 10.42
C GLY A 293 4.25 -16.10 11.13
N GLY A 294 4.00 -15.56 12.32
CA GLY A 294 5.06 -15.00 13.16
C GLY A 294 5.96 -16.09 13.75
N ARG A 295 7.17 -15.72 14.20
CA ARG A 295 8.16 -16.64 14.78
C ARG A 295 7.55 -17.64 15.78
N THR A 296 6.77 -17.14 16.73
CA THR A 296 6.16 -17.98 17.77
C THR A 296 5.21 -19.02 17.19
N ASP A 297 4.35 -18.65 16.25
CA ASP A 297 3.41 -19.57 15.61
C ASP A 297 4.16 -20.64 14.79
N ILE A 298 5.19 -20.23 14.05
CA ILE A 298 6.05 -21.15 13.28
C ILE A 298 6.81 -22.11 14.20
N ASP A 299 7.35 -21.65 15.32
CA ASP A 299 8.06 -22.51 16.27
C ASP A 299 7.11 -23.51 16.95
N ASN A 300 5.87 -23.11 17.25
CA ASN A 300 4.84 -24.02 17.76
C ASN A 300 4.44 -25.08 16.72
N LEU A 301 4.25 -24.69 15.45
CA LEU A 301 4.01 -25.63 14.34
C LEU A 301 5.12 -26.67 14.19
N ARG A 302 6.38 -26.28 14.41
CA ARG A 302 7.54 -27.18 14.34
C ARG A 302 7.64 -28.13 15.53
N SER A 303 7.31 -27.65 16.73
CA SER A 303 7.61 -28.36 17.98
C SER A 303 6.47 -29.23 18.49
N GLU A 304 5.22 -28.88 18.24
CA GLU A 304 4.08 -29.62 18.77
C GLU A 304 3.67 -30.80 17.88
N LYS A 305 3.59 -31.99 18.50
CA LYS A 305 3.27 -33.25 17.79
C LYS A 305 1.95 -33.21 17.01
N LYS A 306 0.97 -32.43 17.45
CA LYS A 306 -0.35 -32.34 16.80
C LYS A 306 -0.30 -31.77 15.37
N TYR A 307 0.76 -31.03 15.01
CA TYR A 307 0.96 -30.49 13.66
C TYR A 307 1.84 -31.38 12.76
N SER A 308 2.44 -32.45 13.30
CA SER A 308 3.43 -33.28 12.58
C SER A 308 2.89 -33.98 11.32
N LEU A 309 1.56 -34.08 11.18
CA LEU A 309 0.92 -34.66 10.01
C LEU A 309 0.78 -33.67 8.84
N LEU A 310 0.87 -32.36 9.10
CA LEU A 310 0.75 -31.34 8.06
C LEU A 310 1.91 -31.41 7.09
N ARG A 311 1.59 -31.40 5.79
CA ARG A 311 2.58 -31.43 4.72
C ARG A 311 3.56 -30.26 4.82
N ALA A 312 3.07 -29.06 5.07
CA ALA A 312 3.91 -27.87 5.26
C ALA A 312 4.97 -28.06 6.36
N VAL A 313 4.62 -28.75 7.45
CA VAL A 313 5.56 -29.03 8.55
C VAL A 313 6.61 -30.06 8.12
N ARG A 314 6.19 -31.16 7.49
CA ARG A 314 7.11 -32.23 7.04
C ARG A 314 8.06 -31.78 5.93
N GLU A 315 7.59 -30.93 5.03
CA GLU A 315 8.36 -30.42 3.89
C GLU A 315 9.12 -29.13 4.21
N GLY A 316 8.99 -28.60 5.42
CA GLY A 316 9.67 -27.37 5.84
C GLY A 316 9.15 -26.10 5.16
N LYS A 317 7.94 -26.12 4.60
CA LYS A 317 7.24 -24.99 3.96
C LYS A 317 6.54 -24.09 4.97
N LEU A 318 7.27 -23.78 6.05
CA LEU A 318 6.85 -22.89 7.13
C LEU A 318 7.59 -21.56 6.94
N ILE A 319 6.84 -20.53 6.55
CA ILE A 319 7.36 -19.21 6.19
C ILE A 319 7.15 -18.28 7.38
N GLU A 320 8.24 -17.94 8.03
CA GLU A 320 8.22 -16.92 9.07
C GLU A 320 8.24 -15.53 8.45
N VAL A 321 7.37 -14.67 8.95
CA VAL A 321 7.26 -13.28 8.50
C VAL A 321 7.24 -12.30 9.67
N ASP A 322 7.65 -11.06 9.40
CA ASP A 322 7.37 -9.93 10.29
C ASP A 322 5.87 -9.61 10.21
N THR A 323 5.12 -9.95 11.26
CA THR A 323 3.67 -9.81 11.29
C THR A 323 3.22 -8.35 11.31
N ASP A 324 4.09 -7.39 11.66
CA ASP A 324 3.75 -5.96 11.58
C ASP A 324 3.52 -5.52 10.12
N ILE A 325 4.15 -6.17 9.14
CA ILE A 325 3.92 -5.90 7.71
C ILE A 325 2.50 -6.25 7.28
N TYR A 326 1.88 -7.26 7.90
CA TYR A 326 0.60 -7.83 7.48
C TYR A 326 -0.57 -7.39 8.36
N ASN A 327 -0.32 -7.22 9.65
CA ASN A 327 -1.32 -6.78 10.62
C ASN A 327 -1.61 -5.29 10.50
N LEU A 328 -0.67 -4.52 9.93
CA LEU A 328 -0.86 -3.10 9.65
C LEU A 328 -1.26 -2.94 8.18
N PRO A 329 -2.46 -2.43 7.88
CA PRO A 329 -2.93 -2.20 6.51
C PRO A 329 -2.26 -0.95 5.92
N GLY A 330 -0.93 -0.91 5.91
CA GLY A 330 -0.09 0.17 5.41
C GLY A 330 0.51 -0.13 4.05
N VAL A 331 1.31 0.79 3.53
CA VAL A 331 1.96 0.66 2.21
C VAL A 331 2.90 -0.55 2.14
N ARG A 332 3.50 -0.97 3.26
CA ARG A 332 4.38 -2.14 3.33
C ARG A 332 3.66 -3.46 3.07
N ALA A 333 2.38 -3.58 3.40
CA ALA A 333 1.61 -4.80 3.13
C ALA A 333 1.64 -5.16 1.64
N VAL A 334 1.56 -4.16 0.76
CA VAL A 334 1.63 -4.33 -0.69
C VAL A 334 3.07 -4.31 -1.20
N ASN A 335 3.89 -3.34 -0.76
CA ASN A 335 5.22 -3.14 -1.32
C ASN A 335 6.23 -4.22 -0.90
N VAL A 336 6.00 -4.85 0.24
CA VAL A 336 6.90 -5.82 0.88
C VAL A 336 6.18 -7.13 1.17
N GLY A 337 4.99 -7.08 1.79
CA GLY A 337 4.24 -8.28 2.19
C GLY A 337 3.83 -9.18 1.03
N ILE A 338 3.20 -8.61 -0.01
CA ILE A 338 2.81 -9.36 -1.22
C ILE A 338 4.01 -10.05 -1.89
N PRO A 339 5.13 -9.34 -2.18
CA PRO A 339 6.35 -9.96 -2.71
C PRO A 339 6.88 -11.11 -1.86
N ILE A 340 6.97 -10.94 -0.53
CA ILE A 340 7.48 -11.99 0.37
C ILE A 340 6.65 -13.26 0.26
N ILE A 341 5.31 -13.16 0.28
CA ILE A 341 4.45 -14.33 0.13
C ILE A 341 4.64 -14.95 -1.26
N TYR A 342 4.61 -14.14 -2.32
CA TYR A 342 4.75 -14.61 -3.70
C TYR A 342 6.07 -15.38 -3.91
N GLU A 343 7.20 -14.78 -3.53
CA GLU A 343 8.54 -15.37 -3.64
C GLU A 343 8.64 -16.68 -2.85
N ALA A 344 8.05 -16.72 -1.66
CA ALA A 344 8.07 -17.90 -0.82
C ALA A 344 7.26 -19.08 -1.39
N ILE A 345 6.13 -18.82 -2.06
CA ILE A 345 5.26 -19.89 -2.59
C ILE A 345 5.66 -20.32 -4.02
N TYR A 346 6.33 -19.46 -4.80
CA TYR A 346 6.78 -19.80 -6.16
C TYR A 346 8.29 -20.07 -6.28
N GLY A 347 9.08 -19.81 -5.24
CA GLY A 347 10.51 -20.13 -5.21
C GLY A 347 11.39 -19.21 -6.06
N GLU A 348 10.88 -18.05 -6.46
CA GLU A 348 11.64 -17.00 -7.14
C GLU A 348 12.38 -16.19 -6.06
N LYS A 349 13.72 -16.30 -5.99
CA LYS A 349 14.59 -15.51 -5.11
C LYS A 349 15.48 -14.58 -5.90
#